data_AF-A0A0P1IH08-F1
#
_entry.id   AF-A0A0P1IH08-F1
#
_cell.length_a   1.000
_cell.length_b   1.000
_cell.length_c   1.000
_cell.angle_alpha   90.00
_cell.angle_beta   90.00
_cell.angle_gamma   90.00
#
_symmetry.space_group_name_H-M   'P 1'
#
loop_
_entity.id
_entity.type
_entity.pdbx_description
1 polymer ?
#
loop_
_entity_poly.entity_id
_entity_poly.type
_entity_poly.pdbx_seq_one_letter_code
_entity_poly.pdbx_strand_id
1 'polypeptide(L)'
;MPDVTIVYWRDIPAQVIVGKGRRGAKVQLTERFEQAIDRAAMKIGAKDADAYLAEWRKATPYPVEGEAADVVAAEAARLEAEYDQARLKALIDNEGRE
;
A
#
# COMPACT_ATOMS: atom_id res chain seq x y z
N MET A 1 -9.72 -12.35 15.56
CA MET A 1 -9.66 -11.21 14.64
C MET A 1 -8.22 -10.75 14.52
N PRO A 2 -7.51 -11.05 13.42
CA PRO A 2 -6.19 -10.48 13.18
C PRO A 2 -6.28 -8.98 12.87
N ASP A 3 -5.22 -8.24 13.22
CA ASP A 3 -5.08 -6.84 12.80
C ASP A 3 -4.59 -6.75 11.35
N VAL A 4 -5.26 -5.95 10.54
CA VAL A 4 -4.83 -5.55 9.21
C VAL A 4 -3.97 -4.31 9.31
N THR A 5 -2.82 -4.30 8.66
CA THR A 5 -1.94 -3.15 8.50
C THR A 5 -1.66 -2.96 7.01
N ILE A 6 -1.97 -1.78 6.48
CA ILE A 6 -1.63 -1.43 5.11
C ILE A 6 -0.35 -0.60 5.13
N VAL A 7 0.60 -0.97 4.27
CA VAL A 7 1.84 -0.22 4.03
C VAL A 7 1.62 0.69 2.84
N TYR A 8 1.96 1.96 3.01
CA TYR A 8 1.87 2.99 1.99
C TYR A 8 3.24 3.59 1.73
N TRP A 9 3.46 4.04 0.49
CA TRP A 9 4.39 5.11 0.20
C TRP A 9 3.56 6.38 0.01
N ARG A 10 3.77 7.39 0.86
CA ARG A 10 2.83 8.51 1.02
C ARG A 10 1.39 7.99 1.13
N ASP A 11 0.53 8.26 0.15
CA ASP A 11 -0.87 7.82 0.13
C ASP A 11 -1.16 6.73 -0.92
N ILE A 12 -0.12 6.19 -1.58
CA ILE A 12 -0.24 5.04 -2.49
C ILE A 12 0.01 3.73 -1.71
N PRO A 13 -0.97 2.81 -1.62
CA PRO A 13 -0.77 1.55 -0.91
C PRO A 13 0.15 0.63 -1.72
N ALA A 14 0.99 -0.14 -1.03
CA ALA A 14 1.89 -1.10 -1.66
C ALA A 14 1.64 -2.54 -1.19
N GLN A 15 1.10 -2.71 0.02
CA GLN A 15 1.08 -4.01 0.67
C GLN A 15 0.08 -4.07 1.82
N VAL A 16 -0.50 -5.25 1.99
CA VAL A 16 -1.35 -5.60 3.12
C VAL A 16 -0.65 -6.64 3.97
N ILE A 17 -0.65 -6.44 5.29
CA ILE A 17 -0.14 -7.36 6.30
C ILE A 17 -1.28 -7.66 7.27
N VAL A 18 -1.52 -8.93 7.56
CA VAL A 18 -2.58 -9.36 8.47
C VAL A 18 -1.98 -10.23 9.58
N GLY A 19 -2.16 -9.84 10.83
CA GLY A 19 -1.61 -10.53 11.99
C GLY A 19 -0.08 -10.40 12.13
N LYS A 20 0.51 -11.23 12.99
CA LYS A 20 1.95 -11.20 13.32
C LYS A 20 2.53 -12.62 13.45
N GLY A 21 3.85 -12.74 13.28
CA GLY A 21 4.58 -14.00 13.47
C GLY A 21 4.20 -15.07 12.45
N ARG A 22 4.30 -16.35 12.85
CA ARG A 22 4.10 -17.51 11.94
C ARG A 22 2.68 -17.66 11.40
N ARG A 23 1.69 -17.02 12.02
CA ARG A 23 0.29 -17.02 11.54
C ARG A 23 -0.08 -15.75 10.78
N GLY A 24 0.88 -14.83 10.59
CA GLY A 24 0.65 -13.63 9.81
C GLY A 24 0.62 -13.95 8.32
N ALA A 25 -0.20 -13.22 7.58
CA ALA A 25 -0.26 -13.27 6.12
C ALA A 25 0.11 -11.91 5.54
N LYS A 26 0.64 -11.90 4.31
CA LYS A 26 1.17 -10.70 3.67
C LYS A 26 1.02 -10.80 2.16
N VAL A 27 0.50 -9.75 1.53
CA VAL A 27 0.33 -9.66 0.08
C VAL A 27 0.86 -8.31 -0.39
N GLN A 28 1.75 -8.32 -1.40
CA GLN A 28 2.08 -7.13 -2.18
C GLN A 28 0.97 -6.88 -3.20
N LEU A 29 0.60 -5.62 -3.38
CA LEU A 29 -0.33 -5.25 -4.44
C LEU A 29 0.34 -5.40 -5.81
N THR A 30 -0.47 -5.40 -6.86
CA THR A 30 0.01 -5.56 -8.24
C THR A 30 0.98 -4.46 -8.66
N GLU A 31 1.76 -4.76 -9.69
CA GLU A 31 2.85 -3.90 -10.19
C GLU A 31 2.41 -2.46 -10.50
N ARG A 32 1.13 -2.22 -10.81
CA ARG A 32 0.62 -0.86 -11.09
C ARG A 32 0.75 0.10 -9.90
N PHE A 33 0.73 -0.42 -8.67
CA PHE A 33 0.97 0.39 -7.47
C PHE A 33 2.44 0.77 -7.33
N GLU A 34 3.35 -0.18 -7.57
CA GLU A 34 4.80 0.06 -7.59
C GLU A 34 5.15 1.10 -8.67
N GLN A 35 4.63 0.93 -9.89
CA GLN A 35 4.81 1.91 -10.96
C GLN A 35 4.25 3.29 -10.62
N ALA A 36 3.13 3.37 -9.87
CA ALA A 36 2.58 4.64 -9.43
C ALA A 36 3.48 5.33 -8.40
N ILE A 37 4.01 4.57 -7.45
CA ILE A 37 4.99 5.04 -6.46
C ILE A 37 6.24 5.58 -7.16
N ASP A 38 6.81 4.81 -8.09
CA ASP A 38 8.02 5.21 -8.81
C ASP A 38 7.80 6.47 -9.66
N ARG A 39 6.66 6.59 -10.33
CA ARG A 39 6.31 7.78 -11.10
C ARG A 39 6.13 9.02 -10.21
N ALA A 40 5.48 8.87 -9.06
CA ALA A 40 5.31 9.96 -8.10
C ALA A 40 6.67 10.39 -7.51
N ALA A 41 7.52 9.43 -7.13
CA ALA A 41 8.86 9.67 -6.61
C ALA A 41 9.79 10.36 -7.63
N MET A 42 9.76 9.91 -8.89
CA MET A 42 10.52 10.55 -9.96
C MET A 42 10.10 12.01 -10.17
N LYS A 43 8.79 12.31 -10.06
CA LYS A 43 8.24 13.66 -10.27
C LYS A 43 8.74 14.68 -9.25
N ILE A 44 8.89 14.28 -7.99
CA ILE A 44 9.43 15.15 -6.92
C ILE A 44 10.96 15.19 -6.90
N GLY A 45 11.62 14.52 -7.83
CA GLY A 45 13.08 14.48 -7.88
C GLY A 45 13.69 13.79 -6.66
N ALA A 46 12.98 12.83 -6.04
CA ALA A 46 13.50 11.96 -4.98
C ALA A 46 14.54 10.98 -5.57
N LYS A 47 15.64 11.54 -6.07
CA LYS A 47 16.80 10.81 -6.62
C LYS A 47 17.71 10.30 -5.51
N ASP A 48 17.66 10.95 -4.35
CA ASP A 48 18.31 10.46 -3.13
C ASP A 48 17.42 9.38 -2.53
N ALA A 49 17.89 8.13 -2.56
CA ALA A 49 17.15 6.96 -2.10
C ALA A 49 16.60 7.13 -0.67
N ASP A 50 17.25 7.95 0.16
CA ASP A 50 16.81 8.27 1.51
C ASP A 50 15.48 9.04 1.53
N ALA A 51 15.26 9.99 0.60
CA ALA A 51 14.00 10.73 0.50
C ALA A 51 12.85 9.84 0.03
N TYR A 52 13.14 8.87 -0.85
CA TYR A 52 12.16 7.85 -1.25
C TYR A 52 11.81 6.92 -0.08
N LEU A 53 12.81 6.45 0.66
CA LEU A 53 12.64 5.51 1.77
C LEU A 53 11.97 6.16 2.99
N ALA A 54 12.15 7.46 3.21
CA ALA A 54 11.57 8.21 4.33
C ALA A 54 10.04 8.35 4.26
N GLU A 55 9.44 8.21 3.08
CA GLU A 55 8.01 8.43 2.87
C GLU A 55 7.16 7.16 3.06
N TRP A 56 7.80 6.02 3.38
CA TRP A 56 7.10 4.78 3.70
C TRP A 56 6.45 4.86 5.09
N ARG A 57 5.16 4.52 5.16
CA ARG A 57 4.41 4.50 6.41
C ARG A 57 3.53 3.25 6.51
N LYS A 58 3.27 2.83 7.75
CA LYS A 58 2.23 1.84 8.07
C LYS A 58 1.01 2.60 8.58
N ALA A 59 -0.16 2.33 8.01
CA ALA A 59 -1.40 2.85 8.58
C ALA A 59 -1.67 2.25 9.95
N THR A 60 -2.50 2.94 10.73
CA THR A 60 -3.01 2.44 12.01
C THR A 60 -3.68 1.08 11.78
N PRO A 61 -3.25 0.02 12.48
CA PRO A 61 -3.86 -1.29 12.31
C PRO A 61 -5.33 -1.29 12.73
N TYR A 62 -6.15 -2.08 12.05
CA TYR A 62 -7.56 -2.26 12.40
C TYR A 62 -7.94 -3.74 12.40
N PRO A 63 -8.80 -4.19 13.33
CA PRO A 63 -9.16 -5.59 13.45
C PRO A 63 -10.17 -5.97 12.36
N VAL A 64 -9.97 -7.15 11.75
CA VAL A 64 -10.94 -7.76 10.82
C VAL A 64 -11.21 -9.20 11.26
N GLU A 65 -12.43 -9.67 11.07
CA GLU A 65 -12.81 -11.05 11.38
C GLU A 65 -12.43 -12.01 10.23
N GLY A 66 -12.04 -13.23 10.59
CA GLY A 66 -11.65 -14.27 9.64
C GLY A 66 -10.20 -14.74 9.81
N GLU A 67 -9.83 -15.69 8.96
CA GLU A 67 -8.47 -16.23 8.88
C GLU A 67 -7.53 -15.25 8.17
N ALA A 68 -6.27 -15.18 8.61
CA ALA A 68 -5.33 -14.18 8.11
C ALA A 68 -5.12 -14.27 6.58
N ALA A 69 -5.16 -15.47 6.01
CA ALA A 69 -5.02 -15.71 4.58
C ALA A 69 -6.20 -15.17 3.76
N ASP A 70 -7.42 -15.37 4.25
CA ASP A 70 -8.64 -14.88 3.57
C ASP A 70 -8.75 -13.35 3.69
N VAL A 71 -8.48 -12.83 4.89
CA VAL A 71 -8.51 -11.38 5.16
C VAL A 71 -7.48 -10.65 4.31
N VAL A 72 -6.24 -11.15 4.20
CA VAL A 72 -5.20 -10.46 3.41
C VAL A 72 -5.55 -10.44 1.92
N ALA A 73 -6.15 -11.52 1.40
CA ALA A 73 -6.56 -11.60 0.00
C ALA A 73 -7.74 -10.65 -0.28
N ALA A 74 -8.74 -10.62 0.61
CA ALA A 74 -9.89 -9.73 0.49
C ALA A 74 -9.48 -8.25 0.55
N GLU A 75 -8.61 -7.87 1.50
CA GLU A 75 -8.12 -6.49 1.63
C GLU A 75 -7.25 -6.07 0.45
N ALA A 76 -6.40 -6.96 -0.07
CA ALA A 76 -5.65 -6.70 -1.29
C ALA A 76 -6.60 -6.48 -2.47
N ALA A 77 -7.58 -7.36 -2.68
CA ALA A 77 -8.57 -7.21 -3.76
C ALA A 77 -9.42 -5.94 -3.62
N ARG A 78 -9.75 -5.54 -2.39
CA ARG A 78 -10.45 -4.28 -2.12
C ARG A 78 -9.60 -3.08 -2.53
N LEU A 79 -8.33 -3.02 -2.12
CA LEU A 79 -7.42 -1.94 -2.52
C LEU A 79 -7.20 -1.91 -4.03
N GLU A 80 -7.10 -3.07 -4.67
CA GLU A 80 -7.04 -3.17 -6.13
C GLU A 80 -8.30 -2.55 -6.77
N ALA A 81 -9.49 -2.86 -6.29
CA ALA A 81 -10.72 -2.29 -6.84
C ALA A 81 -10.84 -0.77 -6.57
N GLU A 82 -10.48 -0.30 -5.37
CA GLU A 82 -10.64 1.09 -4.95
C GLU A 82 -9.60 2.06 -5.54
N TYR A 83 -8.40 1.58 -5.82
CA TYR A 83 -7.34 2.36 -6.46
C TYR A 83 -7.29 1.99 -7.93
N ASP A 84 -8.33 2.38 -8.66
CA ASP A 84 -8.38 2.21 -10.10
C ASP A 84 -7.31 3.08 -10.83
N GLN A 85 -7.27 2.96 -12.16
CA GLN A 85 -6.31 3.70 -12.96
C GLN A 85 -6.43 5.23 -12.80
N ALA A 86 -7.66 5.74 -12.65
CA ALA A 86 -7.91 7.18 -12.54
C ALA A 86 -7.41 7.71 -11.19
N ARG A 87 -7.68 7.01 -10.10
CA ARG A 87 -7.22 7.38 -8.76
C ARG A 87 -5.70 7.30 -8.64
N LEU A 88 -5.08 6.24 -9.14
CA LEU A 88 -3.61 6.14 -9.16
C LEU A 88 -2.99 7.27 -9.99
N LYS A 89 -3.60 7.63 -11.12
CA LYS A 89 -3.14 8.77 -11.91
C LYS A 89 -3.26 10.09 -11.13
N ALA A 90 -4.37 10.33 -10.44
CA ALA A 90 -4.56 11.52 -9.61
C ALA A 90 -3.50 11.61 -8.50
N LEU A 91 -3.21 10.49 -7.82
CA LEU A 91 -2.14 10.41 -6.83
C LEU A 91 -0.78 10.73 -7.45
N ILE A 92 -0.43 10.14 -8.60
CA ILE A 92 0.83 10.46 -9.31
C ILE A 92 0.91 11.96 -9.65
N ASP A 93 -0.20 12.52 -10.16
CA ASP A 93 -0.27 13.92 -10.54
C ASP A 93 -0.11 14.84 -9.31
N ASN A 94 -0.57 14.40 -8.14
CA ASN A 94 -0.42 15.06 -6.84
C ASN A 94 0.76 14.51 -5.99
N GLU A 95 1.82 14.03 -6.65
CA GLU A 95 3.07 13.65 -5.98
C GLU A 95 2.91 12.53 -4.93
N GLY A 96 1.92 11.67 -5.10
CA GLY A 96 1.59 10.56 -4.20
C GLY A 96 0.77 10.95 -2.98
N ARG A 97 0.14 12.13 -2.96
CA ARG A 97 -0.70 12.61 -1.84
C ARG A 97 -2.18 12.73 -2.21
N GLU A 98 -3.08 12.55 -1.25
CA GLU A 98 -4.53 12.85 -1.37
C GLU A 98 -5.01 13.92 -0.38
#